data_AF-A0A3P6RZQ1-F1
#
_entry.id   AF-A0A3P6RZQ1-F1
#
_cell.length_a   1.000
_cell.length_b   1.000
_cell.length_c   1.000
_cell.angle_alpha   90.00
_cell.angle_beta   90.00
_cell.angle_gamma   90.00
#
_symmetry.space_group_name_H-M   'P 1'
#
loop_
_entity.id
_entity.type
_entity.pdbx_description
1 polymer ?
#
loop_
_entity_poly.entity_id
_entity_poly.type
_entity_poly.pdbx_seq_one_letter_code
_entity_poly.pdbx_strand_id
1 'polypeptide(L)'
;MLSAKENFVRQGAVIALSFILIQQTDAICPKVSEFRKTLTKMITEKGEDSITKFGAILAQGVMDAGGRNVTISLHNRNGHPDMQSVVGTFVFLQYWYWHSLAHFSSLAFKPTCLIGLNLNLEVSYIFWFDFSRSCISPKIPSNNRF
;
A
#
# COMPACT_ATOMS: atom_id res chain seq x y z
N MET A 1 5.59 7.42 -18.54
CA MET A 1 4.48 6.43 -18.59
C MET A 1 3.14 7.04 -18.18
N LEU A 2 3.09 7.98 -17.23
CA LEU A 2 1.84 8.63 -16.81
C LEU A 2 1.18 9.52 -17.87
N SER A 3 1.94 10.06 -18.83
CA SER A 3 1.43 10.84 -19.97
C SER A 3 1.35 10.02 -21.27
N ALA A 4 1.21 8.70 -21.17
CA ALA A 4 1.07 7.85 -22.35
C ALA A 4 -0.24 8.18 -23.09
N LYS A 5 -0.19 8.12 -24.43
CA LYS A 5 -1.36 8.30 -25.30
C LYS A 5 -2.42 7.23 -25.06
N GLU A 6 -1.99 6.01 -24.77
CA GLU A 6 -2.85 4.86 -24.53
C GLU A 6 -3.34 4.80 -23.09
N ASN A 7 -4.66 4.78 -22.91
CA ASN A 7 -5.30 4.85 -21.59
C ASN A 7 -5.01 3.66 -20.68
N PHE A 8 -4.92 2.46 -21.25
CA PHE A 8 -4.62 1.25 -20.49
C PHE A 8 -3.17 1.21 -19.99
N VAL A 9 -2.24 1.81 -20.73
CA VAL A 9 -0.83 1.95 -20.30
C VAL A 9 -0.77 2.89 -19.10
N ARG A 10 -1.52 3.99 -19.16
CA ARG A 10 -1.63 4.94 -18.06
C ARG A 10 -2.27 4.30 -16.83
N GLN A 11 -3.34 3.52 -17.00
CA GLN A 11 -3.96 2.74 -15.92
C GLN A 11 -2.95 1.83 -15.22
N GLY A 12 -2.21 1.01 -15.99
CA GLY A 12 -1.21 0.11 -15.45
C GLY A 12 -0.06 0.83 -14.76
N ALA A 13 0.40 1.96 -15.31
CA ALA A 13 1.46 2.77 -14.70
C ALA A 13 1.05 3.33 -13.33
N VAL A 14 -0.19 3.79 -13.20
CA VAL A 14 -0.72 4.35 -11.94
C VAL A 14 -0.87 3.26 -10.88
N ILE A 15 -1.38 2.08 -11.26
CA ILE A 15 -1.46 0.93 -10.36
C ILE A 15 -0.06 0.48 -9.93
N ALA A 16 0.88 0.28 -10.86
CA ALA A 16 2.25 -0.13 -10.53
C ALA A 16 2.93 0.85 -9.56
N LEU A 17 2.72 2.16 -9.75
CA LEU A 17 3.30 3.17 -8.88
C LEU A 17 2.71 3.12 -7.46
N SER A 18 1.43 2.79 -7.29
CA SER A 18 0.83 2.57 -5.96
C SER A 18 1.43 1.38 -5.21
N PHE A 19 1.79 0.31 -5.91
CA PHE A 19 2.45 -0.85 -5.29
C PHE A 19 3.85 -0.50 -4.78
N ILE A 20 4.57 0.37 -5.48
CA ILE A 20 5.93 0.81 -5.08
C ILE A 20 5.87 1.79 -3.90
N LEU A 21 4.92 2.73 -3.93
CA LEU A 21 4.80 3.80 -2.93
C LEU A 21 3.97 3.41 -1.71
N ILE A 22 3.57 2.14 -1.57
CA ILE A 22 2.83 1.68 -0.39
C ILE A 22 3.67 1.88 0.88
N GLN A 23 3.05 2.39 1.95
CA GLN A 23 3.69 2.80 3.22
C GLN A 23 4.81 3.85 3.13
N GLN A 24 5.16 4.37 1.96
CA GLN A 24 6.18 5.41 1.88
C GLN A 24 5.64 6.74 2.39
N THR A 25 6.40 7.37 3.29
CA THR A 25 6.11 8.72 3.79
C THR A 25 6.89 9.76 3.00
N ASP A 26 6.42 11.01 3.04
CA ASP A 26 7.08 12.13 2.34
C ASP A 26 8.53 12.37 2.83
N ALA A 27 8.85 11.92 4.05
CA ALA A 27 10.19 11.97 4.62
C ALA A 27 11.18 11.00 3.93
N ILE A 28 10.69 9.87 3.41
CA ILE A 28 11.51 8.87 2.71
C ILE A 28 11.56 9.21 1.22
N CYS A 29 10.41 9.54 0.65
CA CYS A 29 10.25 9.83 -0.77
C CYS A 29 9.30 11.02 -0.96
N PRO A 30 9.79 12.22 -1.36
CA PRO A 30 8.93 13.39 -1.56
C PRO A 30 7.93 13.24 -2.72
N LYS A 31 8.15 12.24 -3.59
CA LYS A 31 7.30 11.90 -4.74
C LYS A 31 5.91 11.39 -4.33
N VAL A 32 5.73 10.96 -3.09
CA VAL A 32 4.44 10.44 -2.59
C VAL A 32 3.38 11.55 -2.58
N SER A 33 3.71 12.74 -2.07
CA SER A 33 2.82 13.90 -2.09
C SER A 33 2.41 14.33 -3.51
N GLU A 34 3.35 14.30 -4.45
CA GLU A 34 3.09 14.63 -5.86
C GLU A 34 2.14 13.61 -6.49
N PHE A 35 2.42 12.32 -6.30
CA PHE A 35 1.62 11.23 -6.82
C PHE A 35 0.18 11.26 -6.28
N ARG A 36 -0.01 11.56 -4.99
CA ARG A 36 -1.34 11.76 -4.39
C ARG A 36 -2.12 12.87 -5.09
N LYS A 37 -1.49 14.00 -5.39
CA LYS A 37 -2.12 15.10 -6.14
C LYS A 37 -2.47 14.67 -7.57
N THR A 38 -1.59 13.92 -8.23
CA THR A 38 -1.85 13.40 -9.58
C THR A 38 -3.07 12.47 -9.60
N LEU A 39 -3.18 11.56 -8.62
CA LEU A 39 -4.33 10.66 -8.47
C LEU A 39 -5.63 11.43 -8.31
N THR A 40 -5.69 12.40 -7.38
CA THR A 40 -6.88 13.22 -7.16
C THR A 40 -7.26 14.04 -8.40
N LYS A 41 -6.28 14.55 -9.13
CA LYS A 41 -6.53 15.24 -10.40
C LYS A 41 -7.17 14.30 -11.44
N MET A 42 -6.58 13.12 -11.66
CA MET A 42 -7.11 12.14 -12.63
C MET A 42 -8.54 11.67 -12.30
N ILE A 43 -8.92 11.64 -11.02
CA ILE A 43 -10.27 11.25 -10.59
C ILE A 43 -11.28 12.38 -10.83
N THR A 44 -10.89 13.63 -10.58
CA THR A 44 -11.81 14.79 -10.67
C THR A 44 -12.00 15.31 -12.10
N GLU A 45 -11.05 15.05 -13.00
CA GLU A 45 -11.08 15.56 -14.36
C GLU A 45 -12.16 14.87 -15.21
N LYS A 46 -13.12 15.66 -15.71
CA LYS A 46 -14.30 15.12 -16.42
C LYS A 46 -13.94 14.50 -17.78
N GLY A 47 -12.95 15.04 -18.48
CA GLY A 47 -12.52 14.60 -19.80
C GLY A 47 -11.70 13.30 -19.82
N GLU A 48 -11.37 12.74 -18.66
CA GLU A 48 -10.58 11.52 -18.57
C GLU A 48 -11.43 10.25 -18.78
N ASP A 49 -10.86 9.27 -19.48
CA ASP A 49 -11.49 7.99 -19.76
C ASP A 49 -11.82 7.20 -18.48
N SER A 50 -12.93 6.46 -18.52
CA SER A 50 -13.41 5.64 -17.40
C SER A 50 -12.38 4.62 -16.92
N ILE A 51 -11.58 4.06 -17.84
CA ILE A 51 -10.54 3.07 -17.51
C ILE A 51 -9.38 3.69 -16.71
N THR A 52 -8.97 4.91 -17.06
CA THR A 52 -7.93 5.66 -16.34
C THR A 52 -8.43 6.04 -14.94
N LYS A 53 -9.67 6.52 -14.85
CA LYS A 53 -10.33 6.84 -13.56
C LYS A 53 -10.40 5.63 -12.65
N PHE A 54 -10.79 4.49 -13.21
CA PHE A 54 -10.85 3.23 -12.45
C PHE A 54 -9.48 2.85 -11.90
N GLY A 55 -8.41 2.92 -12.71
CA GLY A 55 -7.04 2.67 -12.24
C GLY A 55 -6.58 3.65 -11.16
N ALA A 56 -6.94 4.93 -11.27
CA ALA A 56 -6.60 5.93 -10.27
C ALA A 56 -7.30 5.67 -8.92
N ILE A 57 -8.58 5.27 -8.93
CA ILE A 57 -9.33 4.89 -7.72
C ILE A 57 -8.71 3.64 -7.08
N LEU A 58 -8.41 2.61 -7.88
CA LEU A 58 -7.74 1.41 -7.38
C LEU A 58 -6.37 1.73 -6.76
N ALA A 59 -5.56 2.53 -7.43
CA ALA A 59 -4.23 2.91 -6.95
C ALA A 59 -4.30 3.70 -5.64
N GLN A 60 -5.29 4.58 -5.49
CA GLN A 60 -5.53 5.27 -4.23
C GLN A 60 -5.93 4.30 -3.12
N GLY A 61 -6.77 3.30 -3.42
CA GLY A 61 -7.14 2.23 -2.48
C GLY A 61 -5.96 1.37 -2.05
N VAL A 62 -5.06 1.01 -2.97
CA VAL A 62 -3.83 0.25 -2.67
C VAL A 62 -2.87 1.06 -1.80
N MET A 63 -2.67 2.35 -2.12
CA MET A 63 -1.75 3.22 -1.38
C MET A 63 -2.21 3.48 0.06
N ASP A 64 -3.52 3.53 0.31
CA ASP A 64 -4.12 3.70 1.64
C ASP A 64 -4.67 2.38 2.21
N ALA A 65 -4.22 1.24 1.68
CA ALA A 65 -4.66 -0.08 2.12
C ALA A 65 -4.44 -0.29 3.62
N GLY A 66 -5.40 -0.97 4.28
CA GLY A 66 -5.31 -1.33 5.69
C GLY A 66 -5.04 -0.17 6.66
N GLY A 67 -5.49 1.04 6.32
CA GLY A 67 -5.22 2.24 7.13
C GLY A 67 -3.75 2.64 7.17
N ARG A 68 -2.97 2.29 6.13
CA ARG A 68 -1.51 2.45 6.04
C ARG A 68 -0.71 1.55 6.98
N ASN A 69 -1.34 0.51 7.55
CA ASN A 69 -0.68 -0.45 8.44
C ASN A 69 -0.24 -1.74 7.72
N VAL A 70 -0.51 -1.85 6.42
CA VAL A 70 -0.16 -3.01 5.60
C VAL A 70 0.80 -2.64 4.49
N THR A 71 1.70 -3.56 4.17
CA THR A 71 2.65 -3.47 3.06
C THR A 71 2.46 -4.67 2.14
N ILE A 72 3.05 -4.61 0.95
CA ILE A 72 3.06 -5.75 0.02
C ILE A 72 4.46 -6.36 0.07
N SER A 73 4.54 -7.63 0.48
CA SER A 73 5.79 -8.39 0.46
C SER A 73 5.58 -9.75 -0.16
N LEU A 74 6.42 -10.10 -1.12
CA LEU A 74 6.42 -11.42 -1.78
C LEU A 74 7.30 -12.44 -1.06
N HIS A 75 8.17 -11.97 -0.17
CA HIS A 75 9.12 -12.80 0.56
C HIS A 75 8.92 -12.60 2.06
N ASN A 76 9.06 -13.69 2.80
CA ASN A 76 9.13 -13.63 4.25
C ASN A 76 10.51 -13.13 4.68
N ARG A 77 10.63 -12.64 5.92
CA ARG A 77 11.90 -12.23 6.53
C ARG A 77 12.94 -13.36 6.57
N ASN A 78 12.48 -14.60 6.50
CA ASN A 78 13.32 -15.80 6.44
C ASN A 78 13.86 -16.08 5.02
N GLY A 79 13.56 -15.24 4.03
CA GLY A 79 14.01 -15.41 2.64
C GLY A 79 13.16 -16.38 1.79
N HIS A 80 12.24 -17.12 2.39
CA HIS A 80 11.31 -17.97 1.65
C HIS A 80 10.19 -17.14 0.98
N PRO A 81 9.81 -17.45 -0.26
CA PRO A 81 8.69 -16.80 -0.92
C PRO A 81 7.38 -17.14 -0.22
N ASP A 82 6.54 -16.14 0.02
CA ASP A 82 5.21 -16.38 0.55
C ASP A 82 4.24 -16.69 -0.59
N MET A 83 3.85 -17.95 -0.69
CA MET A 83 2.96 -18.43 -1.75
C MET A 83 1.63 -17.66 -1.77
N GLN A 84 1.11 -17.23 -0.60
CA GLN A 84 -0.16 -16.49 -0.55
C GLN A 84 -0.03 -15.12 -1.23
N SER A 85 1.05 -14.39 -0.93
CA SER A 85 1.26 -13.06 -1.49
C SER A 85 1.66 -13.11 -2.96
N VAL A 86 2.39 -14.15 -3.38
CA VAL A 86 2.69 -14.41 -4.79
C VAL A 86 1.42 -14.71 -5.58
N VAL A 87 0.58 -15.63 -5.10
CA VAL A 87 -0.69 -15.98 -5.76
C VAL A 87 -1.63 -14.78 -5.78
N GLY A 88 -1.74 -14.03 -4.67
CA GLY A 88 -2.57 -12.83 -4.61
C GLY A 88 -2.17 -11.77 -5.64
N THR A 89 -0.86 -11.54 -5.80
CA THR A 89 -0.34 -10.59 -6.80
C THR A 89 -0.51 -11.11 -8.23
N PHE A 90 -0.33 -12.42 -8.45
CA PHE A 90 -0.51 -13.04 -9.76
C PHE A 90 -1.97 -12.99 -10.24
N VAL A 91 -2.91 -13.34 -9.37
CA VAL A 91 -4.35 -13.27 -9.66
C VAL A 91 -4.80 -11.82 -9.85
N PHE A 92 -4.21 -10.88 -9.09
CA PHE A 92 -4.46 -9.45 -9.28
C PHE A 92 -4.13 -8.98 -10.71
N LEU A 93 -3.04 -9.44 -11.33
CA LEU A 93 -2.71 -9.07 -12.71
C LEU A 93 -3.77 -9.52 -13.74
N GLN A 94 -4.56 -10.55 -13.42
CA GLN A 94 -5.65 -11.05 -14.27
C GLN A 94 -6.95 -10.25 -14.13
N TYR A 95 -6.94 -9.11 -13.42
CA TYR A 95 -8.13 -8.25 -13.25
C TYR A 95 -8.74 -7.77 -14.58
N TRP A 96 -7.95 -7.75 -15.66
CA TRP A 96 -8.41 -7.30 -16.98
C TRP A 96 -9.52 -8.19 -17.53
N TYR A 97 -9.43 -9.51 -17.33
CA TYR A 97 -10.46 -10.45 -17.78
C TYR A 97 -11.67 -10.45 -16.86
N TRP A 98 -11.43 -10.35 -15.55
CA TRP A 98 -12.47 -10.40 -14.55
C TRP A 98 -12.19 -9.43 -13.40
N HIS A 99 -12.99 -8.37 -13.31
CA HIS A 99 -12.79 -7.27 -12.37
C HIS A 99 -12.78 -7.69 -10.90
N SER A 100 -13.64 -8.64 -10.50
CA SER A 100 -13.69 -9.16 -9.12
C SER A 100 -12.37 -9.80 -8.66
N LEU A 101 -11.48 -10.18 -9.59
CA LEU A 101 -10.17 -10.72 -9.22
C LEU A 101 -9.26 -9.69 -8.53
N ALA A 102 -9.57 -8.39 -8.65
CA ALA A 102 -8.86 -7.34 -7.94
C ALA A 102 -8.90 -7.52 -6.41
N HIS A 103 -9.93 -8.18 -5.87
CA HIS A 103 -10.06 -8.43 -4.42
C HIS A 103 -9.02 -9.41 -3.85
N PHE A 104 -8.40 -10.24 -4.70
CA PHE A 104 -7.31 -11.13 -4.28
C PHE A 104 -6.01 -10.39 -3.93
N SER A 105 -5.93 -9.07 -4.17
CA SER A 105 -4.88 -8.20 -3.63
C SER A 105 -4.80 -8.24 -2.09
N SER A 106 -5.91 -8.56 -1.41
CA SER A 106 -5.94 -8.74 0.05
C SER A 106 -4.96 -9.79 0.57
N LEU A 107 -4.66 -10.83 -0.21
CA LEU A 107 -3.70 -11.89 0.15
C LEU A 107 -2.24 -11.42 0.10
N ALA A 108 -1.97 -10.36 -0.66
CA ALA A 108 -0.65 -9.74 -0.77
C ALA A 108 -0.37 -8.74 0.36
N PHE A 109 -1.40 -8.30 1.09
CA PHE A 109 -1.25 -7.36 2.19
C PHE A 109 -0.75 -8.05 3.46
N LYS A 110 0.37 -7.56 3.98
CA LYS A 110 0.99 -8.02 5.23
C LYS A 110 1.04 -6.89 6.24
N PRO A 111 0.55 -7.08 7.48
CA PRO A 111 0.61 -6.07 8.51
C PRO A 111 2.06 -5.83 8.94
N THR A 112 2.45 -4.56 9.04
CA THR A 112 3.76 -4.17 9.59
C THR A 112 3.59 -3.79 11.06
N CYS A 113 3.42 -4.79 11.90
CA CYS A 113 3.32 -4.61 13.35
C CYS A 113 4.31 -5.53 14.08
N LEU A 114 4.84 -5.03 15.20
CA LEU A 114 5.61 -5.84 16.15
C LEU A 114 4.67 -6.28 17.26
N ILE A 115 4.49 -7.59 17.42
CA ILE A 115 3.61 -8.15 18.45
C ILE A 115 4.49 -8.78 19.53
N GLY A 116 4.47 -8.18 20.72
CA GLY A 116 5.16 -8.70 21.90
C GLY A 116 4.26 -9.67 22.68
N LEU A 117 4.70 -10.91 22.84
CA LEU A 117 4.00 -11.95 23.59
C LEU A 117 4.87 -12.44 24.76
N ASN A 118 4.23 -12.65 25.91
CA ASN A 118 4.86 -13.32 27.06
C ASN A 118 4.92 -14.84 26.84
N LEU A 119 5.64 -15.55 27.71
CA LEU A 119 5.72 -17.03 27.71
C LEU A 119 4.33 -17.70 27.81
N ASN A 120 3.36 -17.03 28.42
CA ASN A 120 1.97 -17.48 28.55
C ASN A 120 1.09 -17.11 27.33
N LEU A 121 1.68 -16.63 26.23
CA LEU A 121 0.98 -16.09 25.05
C LEU A 121 0.04 -14.89 25.33
N GLU A 122 0.23 -14.22 26.46
CA GLU A 122 -0.50 -12.98 26.77
C GLU A 122 0.14 -11.78 26.08
N VAL A 123 -0.69 -10.87 25.58
CA VAL A 123 -0.26 -9.61 24.97
C VAL A 123 0.37 -8.73 26.04
N SER A 124 1.61 -8.34 25.81
CA SER A 124 2.37 -7.48 26.74
C SER A 124 2.53 -6.09 26.18
N TYR A 125 2.19 -5.08 27.00
CA TYR A 125 2.41 -3.68 26.67
C TYR A 125 3.85 -3.29 26.95
N ILE A 126 4.76 -3.74 26.09
CA ILE A 126 6.15 -3.26 26.08
C ILE A 126 6.24 -2.08 25.11
N PHE A 127 6.60 -0.91 25.65
CA PHE A 127 6.88 0.27 24.83
C PHE A 127 8.29 0.14 24.25
N TRP A 128 8.37 0.02 22.93
CA TRP A 128 9.64 -0.03 22.23
C TRP A 128 10.10 1.37 21.86
N PHE A 129 11.38 1.67 22.11
CA PHE A 129 11.96 2.96 21.75
C PHE A 129 12.41 2.92 20.30
N ASP A 130 11.80 3.77 19.46
CA ASP A 130 12.29 3.99 18.10
C ASP A 130 13.46 4.99 18.13
N PHE A 131 14.61 4.58 17.60
CA PHE A 131 15.79 5.44 17.45
C PHE A 131 15.72 6.30 16.18
N SER A 132 14.75 6.04 15.29
CA SER A 132 14.58 6.78 14.05
C SER A 132 14.01 8.20 14.30
N ARG A 133 14.26 9.13 13.37
CA ARG A 133 13.73 10.50 13.46
C ARG A 133 12.19 10.45 13.48
N SER A 134 11.58 11.21 14.39
CA SER A 134 10.10 11.30 14.57
C SER A 134 9.30 11.63 13.29
N CYS A 135 9.95 12.06 12.21
CA CYS A 135 9.32 12.35 10.92
C CYS A 135 9.11 11.09 10.05
N ILE A 136 9.80 9.99 10.32
CA ILE A 136 9.74 8.74 9.53
C ILE A 136 8.54 7.91 9.96
N SER A 137 8.27 7.85 11.26
CA SER A 137 7.09 7.21 11.84
C SER A 137 6.46 8.15 12.88
N PRO A 138 5.15 8.47 12.78
CA PRO A 138 4.49 9.30 13.79
C PRO A 138 4.52 8.59 15.14
N LYS A 139 5.05 9.27 16.18
CA LYS A 139 5.01 8.78 17.56
C LYS A 139 3.56 8.58 17.98
N ILE A 140 3.26 7.42 18.57
CA ILE A 140 2.01 7.22 19.30
C ILE A 140 2.01 8.27 20.42
N PRO A 141 1.00 9.16 20.50
CA PRO A 141 0.95 10.17 21.54
C PRO A 141 0.92 9.45 22.89
N SER A 142 1.95 9.69 23.70
CA SER A 142 2.01 9.26 25.10
C SER A 142 1.00 10.08 25.88
N ASN A 143 -0.28 9.73 25.76
CA ASN A 143 -1.27 10.23 26.70
C ASN A 143 -1.10 9.42 27.98
N ASN A 144 -0.41 10.02 28.95
CA ASN A 144 -0.30 9.53 30.32
C ASN A 144 -1.67 9.06 30.82
N ARG A 145 -1.82 7.75 31.01
CA ARG A 145 -2.70 7.17 32.03
C ARG A 145 -2.06 5.88 32.52
N PHE A 146 -1.22 6.05 33.53
CA PHE A 146 -1.24 5.14 34.66
C PHE A 146 -2.59 5.27 35.38
#